data_AF-A0A952WKY9-F1
#
_entry.id   AF-A0A952WKY9-F1
#
_cell.length_a   1.000
_cell.length_b   1.000
_cell.length_c   1.000
_cell.angle_alpha   90.00
_cell.angle_beta   90.00
_cell.angle_gamma   90.00
#
_symmetry.space_group_name_H-M   'P 1'
#
loop_
_entity.id
_entity.type
_entity.pdbx_description
1 polymer ?
#
loop_
_entity_poly.entity_id
_entity_poly.type
_entity_poly.pdbx_seq_one_letter_code
_entity_poly.pdbx_strand_id
1 'polypeptide(L)'
;MHHLHQLWIRIASSLWFVPLVLVFGAIALALALILIDVSIGTDWVRENSLIFGVGAAGARGMLSAIAASMMTVASLSFSLTITTLATASSQYTSRLIRNFMRDRLNQFVLGYFVGLFAYCLIVLRTVLSRDEGDFVPPLAVFGGLVLALASIGVLIFFIHHIARSIQVSTILSSVTAETLTAVGHLFPDELGAPISAYDTAAVAPPPNATAWHPVLAERFGYVQSLNSPGLLAIAREFDCIIRMTADIGEFVTPAGTLCEIGLASLPDGESHARIRALFEIDSTRTIEQDAAFGIRQIVDIALKALSPGVNDTTTAVMCVHHLGVILEALGDRDIPDRLRTEDGVVRVLASGRSFDALAGQCLDQIRRCSTGNPAVMCALLNAVSAAGRRTSDPARRRTLSRHVGSIASLAQASLSWDEDLGPVRSLASRTAEELDAPVPYHAQARLVRPADRV
;
A
#
# COMPACT_ATOMS: atom_id res chain seq x y z
N MET A 1 -11.98 -14.76 -15.09
CA MET A 1 -12.45 -13.53 -14.42
C MET A 1 -11.34 -12.77 -13.69
N HIS A 2 -10.37 -13.44 -13.06
CA HIS A 2 -9.20 -12.79 -12.43
C HIS A 2 -8.36 -11.91 -13.38
N HIS A 3 -8.09 -12.35 -14.62
CA HIS A 3 -7.32 -11.54 -15.57
C HIS A 3 -8.00 -10.23 -15.99
N LEU A 4 -9.34 -10.19 -16.11
CA LEU A 4 -10.08 -8.96 -16.39
C LEU A 4 -10.07 -8.01 -15.19
N HIS A 5 -10.16 -8.55 -13.97
CA HIS A 5 -10.06 -7.74 -12.76
C HIS A 5 -8.66 -7.14 -12.60
N GLN A 6 -7.60 -7.92 -12.87
CA GLN A 6 -6.23 -7.43 -12.86
C GLN A 6 -5.95 -6.43 -13.98
N LEU A 7 -6.48 -6.66 -15.20
CA LEU A 7 -6.37 -5.71 -16.30
C LEU A 7 -7.11 -4.40 -15.98
N TRP A 8 -8.29 -4.49 -15.37
CA TRP A 8 -9.06 -3.35 -14.89
C TRP A 8 -8.31 -2.58 -13.81
N ILE A 9 -7.71 -3.27 -12.83
CA ILE A 9 -6.85 -2.65 -11.81
C ILE A 9 -5.67 -1.95 -12.48
N ARG A 10 -4.99 -2.59 -13.45
CA ARG A 10 -3.85 -2.01 -14.17
C ARG A 10 -4.27 -0.77 -14.96
N ILE A 11 -5.38 -0.81 -15.69
CA ILE A 11 -5.91 0.33 -16.47
C ILE A 11 -6.38 1.46 -15.54
N ALA A 12 -7.14 1.14 -14.49
CA ALA A 12 -7.61 2.13 -13.51
C ALA A 12 -6.48 2.69 -12.63
N SER A 13 -5.35 2.00 -12.53
CA SER A 13 -4.13 2.48 -11.87
C SER A 13 -3.21 3.29 -12.79
N SER A 14 -3.53 3.40 -14.08
CA SER A 14 -2.77 4.19 -15.03
C SER A 14 -2.98 5.68 -14.79
N LEU A 15 -1.89 6.46 -14.87
CA LEU A 15 -1.93 7.93 -14.80
C LEU A 15 -2.89 8.58 -15.80
N TRP A 16 -3.16 7.93 -16.92
CA TRP A 16 -3.79 8.55 -18.09
C TRP A 16 -5.28 8.27 -18.20
N PHE A 17 -5.78 7.25 -17.50
CA PHE A 17 -7.16 6.80 -17.66
C PHE A 17 -8.16 7.86 -17.17
N VAL A 18 -8.03 8.32 -15.93
CA VAL A 18 -8.92 9.34 -15.35
C VAL A 18 -8.83 10.68 -16.12
N PRO A 19 -7.63 11.20 -16.49
CA PRO A 19 -7.54 12.39 -17.32
C PRO A 19 -8.26 12.25 -18.65
N LEU A 20 -8.11 11.13 -19.37
CA LEU A 20 -8.79 10.89 -20.64
C LEU A 20 -10.30 10.90 -20.47
N VAL A 21 -10.83 10.22 -19.44
CA VAL A 21 -12.26 10.22 -19.15
C VAL A 21 -12.78 11.63 -18.89
N LEU A 22 -12.05 12.46 -18.14
CA LEU A 22 -12.43 13.85 -17.87
C LEU A 22 -12.39 14.72 -19.14
N VAL A 23 -11.41 14.51 -20.02
CA VAL A 23 -11.33 15.22 -21.30
C VAL A 23 -12.53 14.87 -22.19
N PHE A 24 -12.83 13.58 -22.34
CA PHE A 24 -14.01 13.16 -23.11
C PHE A 24 -15.31 13.66 -22.48
N GLY A 25 -15.41 13.66 -21.15
CA GLY A 25 -16.55 14.23 -20.42
C GLY A 25 -16.70 15.73 -20.68
N ALA A 26 -15.61 16.49 -20.68
CA ALA A 26 -15.62 17.92 -20.97
C ALA A 26 -16.02 18.22 -22.44
N ILE A 27 -15.55 17.41 -23.39
CA ILE A 27 -15.98 17.50 -24.80
C ILE A 27 -17.48 17.19 -24.93
N ALA A 28 -17.95 16.14 -24.28
CA ALA A 28 -19.37 15.78 -24.29
C ALA A 28 -20.24 16.88 -23.67
N LEU A 29 -19.79 17.48 -22.56
CA LEU A 29 -20.46 18.62 -21.93
C LEU A 29 -20.52 19.84 -22.86
N ALA A 30 -19.41 20.17 -23.54
CA ALA A 30 -19.39 21.27 -24.51
C ALA A 30 -20.41 21.03 -25.64
N LEU A 31 -20.40 19.83 -26.23
CA LEU A 31 -21.34 19.46 -27.30
C LEU A 31 -22.79 19.49 -26.81
N ALA A 32 -23.08 19.00 -25.60
CA ALA A 32 -24.41 19.02 -25.03
C ALA A 32 -24.92 20.46 -24.84
N LEU A 33 -24.12 21.36 -24.26
CA LEU A 33 -24.49 22.76 -24.09
C LEU A 33 -24.71 23.47 -25.43
N ILE A 34 -23.85 23.20 -26.43
CA ILE A 34 -24.02 23.72 -27.79
C ILE A 34 -25.32 23.23 -28.44
N LEU A 35 -25.63 21.93 -28.32
CA LEU A 35 -26.87 21.36 -28.86
C LEU A 35 -28.11 21.95 -28.19
N ILE A 36 -28.04 22.18 -26.87
CA ILE A 36 -29.10 22.84 -26.12
C ILE A 36 -29.29 24.27 -26.62
N ASP A 37 -28.21 25.05 -26.77
CA ASP A 37 -28.24 26.41 -27.30
C ASP A 37 -28.86 26.47 -28.71
N VAL A 38 -28.55 25.50 -29.58
CA VAL A 38 -29.16 25.37 -30.91
C VAL A 38 -30.66 25.06 -30.83
N SER A 39 -31.09 24.24 -29.88
CA SER A 39 -32.48 23.80 -29.75
C SER A 39 -33.43 24.83 -29.12
N ILE A 40 -32.95 25.60 -28.14
CA ILE A 40 -33.74 26.61 -27.42
C ILE A 40 -33.79 27.93 -28.20
N GLY A 41 -32.81 28.16 -29.08
CA GLY A 41 -32.61 29.45 -29.74
C GLY A 41 -31.96 30.47 -28.79
N THR A 42 -31.62 31.64 -29.31
CA THR A 42 -30.90 32.70 -28.57
C THR A 42 -31.81 33.84 -28.09
N ASP A 43 -33.13 33.73 -28.25
CA ASP A 43 -34.06 34.82 -27.94
C ASP A 43 -34.13 35.16 -26.43
N TRP A 44 -34.01 34.16 -25.56
CA TRP A 44 -33.98 34.32 -24.09
C TRP A 44 -32.74 35.09 -23.57
N VAL A 45 -31.70 35.21 -24.39
CA VAL A 45 -30.46 35.92 -24.06
C VAL A 45 -30.71 37.42 -23.99
N ARG A 46 -31.62 37.94 -24.82
CA ARG A 46 -31.97 39.38 -24.84
C ARG A 46 -32.54 39.84 -23.51
N GLU A 47 -33.26 38.98 -22.80
CA GLU A 47 -33.82 39.26 -21.47
C GLU A 47 -32.77 39.20 -20.35
N ASN A 48 -31.67 38.45 -20.56
CA ASN A 48 -30.59 38.24 -19.57
C ASN A 48 -29.22 38.75 -20.06
N SER A 49 -29.22 39.88 -20.79
CA SER A 49 -28.03 40.39 -21.49
C SER A 49 -26.84 40.70 -20.58
N LEU A 50 -27.05 40.94 -19.28
CA LEU A 50 -25.97 41.21 -18.32
C LEU A 50 -25.09 39.99 -18.05
N ILE A 51 -25.65 38.77 -18.14
CA ILE A 51 -24.96 37.51 -17.82
C ILE A 51 -24.53 36.79 -19.11
N PHE A 52 -25.37 36.85 -20.16
CA PHE A 52 -25.19 36.06 -21.38
C PHE A 52 -24.94 36.90 -22.64
N GLY A 53 -25.00 38.23 -22.56
CA GLY A 53 -24.84 39.14 -23.70
C GLY A 53 -23.39 39.43 -24.10
N VAL A 54 -22.53 38.41 -24.14
CA VAL A 54 -21.15 38.56 -24.62
C VAL A 54 -21.13 38.42 -26.14
N GLY A 55 -20.72 39.47 -26.86
CA GLY A 55 -20.56 39.42 -28.32
C GLY A 55 -19.51 38.41 -28.77
N ALA A 56 -19.57 37.97 -30.03
CA ALA A 56 -18.72 36.90 -30.55
C ALA A 56 -17.22 37.14 -30.38
N ALA A 57 -16.76 38.37 -30.60
CA ALA A 57 -15.37 38.74 -30.37
C ALA A 57 -14.96 38.59 -28.89
N GLY A 58 -15.83 39.00 -27.95
CA GLY A 58 -15.61 38.85 -26.52
C GLY A 58 -15.60 37.39 -26.08
N ALA A 59 -16.53 36.58 -26.58
CA ALA A 59 -16.60 35.16 -26.29
C ALA A 59 -15.36 34.42 -26.81
N ARG A 60 -14.94 34.68 -28.05
CA ARG A 60 -13.69 34.13 -28.62
C ARG A 60 -12.47 34.53 -27.81
N GLY A 61 -12.36 35.81 -27.46
CA GLY A 61 -11.24 36.34 -26.68
C GLY A 61 -11.16 35.68 -25.30
N MET A 62 -12.28 35.59 -24.59
CA MET A 62 -12.36 34.96 -23.27
C MET A 62 -12.04 33.46 -23.34
N LEU A 63 -12.68 32.70 -24.24
CA LEU A 63 -12.42 31.27 -24.39
C LEU A 63 -10.97 30.97 -24.80
N SER A 64 -10.38 31.81 -25.67
CA SER A 64 -8.98 31.68 -26.07
C SER A 64 -8.02 31.97 -24.91
N ALA A 65 -8.30 33.00 -24.10
CA ALA A 65 -7.53 33.32 -22.90
C ALA A 65 -7.62 32.20 -21.85
N ILE A 66 -8.82 31.65 -21.63
CA ILE A 66 -9.04 30.50 -20.74
C ILE A 66 -8.26 29.28 -21.28
N ALA A 67 -8.39 28.94 -22.57
CA ALA A 67 -7.68 27.81 -23.16
C ALA A 67 -6.15 27.93 -22.99
N ALA A 68 -5.57 29.08 -23.34
CA ALA A 68 -4.13 29.31 -23.23
C ALA A 68 -3.62 29.24 -21.78
N SER A 69 -4.36 29.84 -20.84
CA SER A 69 -4.02 29.78 -19.41
C SER A 69 -4.13 28.34 -18.86
N MET A 70 -5.17 27.58 -19.22
CA MET A 70 -5.35 26.20 -18.76
C MET A 70 -4.25 25.27 -19.27
N MET A 71 -3.78 25.45 -20.51
CA MET A 71 -2.64 24.68 -21.03
C MET A 71 -1.35 24.98 -20.23
N THR A 72 -1.15 26.24 -19.86
CA THR A 72 -0.02 26.66 -19.02
C THR A 72 -0.11 26.05 -17.62
N VAL A 73 -1.28 26.11 -16.98
CA VAL A 73 -1.52 25.53 -15.64
C VAL A 73 -1.37 24.01 -15.66
N ALA A 74 -1.86 23.32 -16.70
CA ALA A 74 -1.67 21.88 -16.88
C ALA A 74 -0.18 21.52 -16.98
N SER A 75 0.59 22.27 -17.77
CA SER A 75 2.05 22.09 -17.91
C SER A 75 2.79 22.31 -16.59
N LEU A 76 2.47 23.38 -15.86
CA LEU A 76 3.02 23.65 -14.53
C LEU A 76 2.66 22.55 -13.54
N SER A 77 1.42 22.06 -13.56
CA SER A 77 0.97 20.99 -12.67
C SER A 77 1.71 19.68 -12.95
N PHE A 78 1.91 19.35 -14.23
CA PHE A 78 2.70 18.19 -14.63
C PHE A 78 4.17 18.31 -14.20
N SER A 79 4.78 19.48 -14.43
CA SER A 79 6.16 19.78 -14.00
C SER A 79 6.34 19.68 -12.49
N LEU A 80 5.39 20.23 -11.72
CA LEU A 80 5.40 20.14 -10.26
C LEU A 80 5.23 18.69 -9.79
N THR A 81 4.37 17.90 -10.44
CA THR A 81 4.18 16.48 -10.12
C THR A 81 5.47 15.68 -10.35
N ILE A 82 6.15 15.89 -11.50
CA ILE A 82 7.43 15.23 -11.80
C ILE A 82 8.52 15.67 -10.84
N THR A 83 8.63 16.96 -10.57
CA THR A 83 9.64 17.49 -9.64
C THR A 83 9.42 16.93 -8.24
N THR A 84 8.16 16.89 -7.79
CA THR A 84 7.76 16.26 -6.54
C THR A 84 8.14 14.78 -6.51
N LEU A 85 7.88 14.06 -7.60
CA LEU A 85 8.26 12.65 -7.74
C LEU A 85 9.79 12.47 -7.66
N ALA A 86 10.56 13.34 -8.29
CA ALA A 86 12.02 13.32 -8.26
C ALA A 86 12.57 13.64 -6.85
N THR A 87 11.98 14.60 -6.15
CA THR A 87 12.31 14.92 -4.76
C THR A 87 11.96 13.75 -3.85
N ALA A 88 10.77 13.17 -3.98
CA ALA A 88 10.36 12.00 -3.22
C ALA A 88 11.27 10.79 -3.51
N SER A 89 11.70 10.59 -4.75
CA SER A 89 12.64 9.52 -5.12
C SER A 89 14.07 9.75 -4.61
N SER A 90 14.47 11.00 -4.36
CA SER A 90 15.82 11.31 -3.87
C SER A 90 15.89 11.37 -2.35
N GLN A 91 14.82 11.85 -1.71
CA GLN A 91 14.68 11.92 -0.25
C GLN A 91 14.18 10.61 0.35
N TYR A 92 13.39 9.83 -0.40
CA TYR A 92 12.78 8.58 0.07
C TYR A 92 13.11 7.40 -0.85
N THR A 93 12.88 6.19 -0.34
CA THR A 93 13.15 4.96 -1.08
C THR A 93 12.30 4.87 -2.35
N SER A 94 12.90 4.39 -3.45
CA SER A 94 12.28 4.22 -4.77
C SER A 94 10.95 3.44 -4.77
N ARG A 95 10.67 2.73 -3.68
CA ARG A 95 9.47 1.92 -3.44
C ARG A 95 8.20 2.77 -3.20
N LEU A 96 8.32 4.01 -2.75
CA LEU A 96 7.21 4.92 -2.44
C LEU A 96 6.67 5.68 -3.67
N ILE A 97 7.43 5.67 -4.77
CA ILE A 97 7.11 6.34 -6.05
C ILE A 97 5.78 5.85 -6.64
N ARG A 98 5.41 4.58 -6.41
CA ARG A 98 4.18 3.98 -6.94
C ARG A 98 2.92 4.62 -6.37
N ASN A 99 2.90 4.98 -5.08
CA ASN A 99 1.71 5.53 -4.44
C ASN A 99 1.40 6.93 -4.98
N PHE A 100 2.43 7.71 -5.31
CA PHE A 100 2.28 9.00 -6.00
C PHE A 100 1.67 8.87 -7.41
N MET A 101 2.03 7.83 -8.16
CA MET A 101 1.52 7.59 -9.52
C MET A 101 0.05 7.10 -9.52
N ARG A 102 -0.38 6.48 -8.42
CA ARG A 102 -1.76 6.00 -8.23
C ARG A 102 -2.70 7.08 -7.66
N ASP A 103 -2.18 8.28 -7.42
CA ASP A 103 -2.94 9.36 -6.81
C ASP A 103 -4.03 9.90 -7.75
N ARG A 104 -5.28 9.56 -7.43
CA ARG A 104 -6.46 9.97 -8.20
C ARG A 104 -6.67 11.47 -8.20
N LEU A 105 -6.16 12.20 -7.21
CA LEU A 105 -6.29 13.66 -7.15
C LEU A 105 -5.37 14.33 -8.17
N ASN A 106 -4.12 13.86 -8.30
CA ASN A 106 -3.22 14.34 -9.36
C ASN A 106 -3.79 14.07 -10.76
N GLN A 107 -4.37 12.88 -10.95
CA GLN A 107 -5.05 12.50 -12.18
C GLN A 107 -6.28 13.38 -12.47
N PHE A 108 -7.09 13.67 -11.45
CA PHE A 108 -8.26 14.54 -11.57
C PHE A 108 -7.84 15.96 -11.96
N VAL A 109 -6.85 16.54 -11.28
CA VAL A 109 -6.40 17.91 -11.52
C VAL A 109 -5.86 18.06 -12.94
N LEU A 110 -5.03 17.12 -13.40
CA LEU A 110 -4.51 17.12 -14.77
C LEU A 110 -5.66 16.99 -15.78
N GLY A 111 -6.57 16.06 -15.56
CA GLY A 111 -7.75 15.87 -16.40
C GLY A 111 -8.68 17.08 -16.44
N TYR A 112 -8.82 17.79 -15.31
CA TYR A 112 -9.62 18.99 -15.21
C TYR A 112 -9.07 20.11 -16.08
N PHE A 113 -7.77 20.43 -15.99
CA PHE A 113 -7.17 21.51 -16.77
C PHE A 113 -7.11 21.18 -18.28
N VAL A 114 -6.71 19.95 -18.63
CA VAL A 114 -6.68 19.52 -20.04
C VAL A 114 -8.11 19.40 -20.61
N GLY A 115 -9.07 18.96 -19.79
CA GLY A 115 -10.48 18.89 -20.14
C GLY A 115 -11.10 20.26 -20.36
N LEU A 116 -10.83 21.24 -19.49
CA LEU A 116 -11.29 22.62 -19.66
C LEU A 116 -10.64 23.28 -20.90
N PHE A 117 -9.37 22.98 -21.18
CA PHE A 117 -8.74 23.38 -22.45
C PHE A 117 -9.49 22.80 -23.67
N ALA A 118 -9.77 21.50 -23.66
CA ALA A 118 -10.51 20.84 -24.74
C ALA A 118 -11.93 21.37 -24.88
N TYR A 119 -12.63 21.61 -23.76
CA TYR A 119 -13.94 22.27 -23.71
C TYR A 119 -13.89 23.62 -24.45
N CYS A 120 -12.95 24.49 -24.09
CA CYS A 120 -12.81 25.80 -24.71
C CYS A 120 -12.53 25.71 -26.21
N LEU A 121 -11.74 24.74 -26.68
CA LEU A 121 -11.49 24.54 -28.11
C LEU A 121 -12.75 24.09 -28.87
N ILE A 122 -13.55 23.19 -28.29
CA ILE A 122 -14.81 22.74 -28.90
C ILE A 122 -15.80 23.90 -29.00
N VAL A 123 -15.96 24.68 -27.93
CA VAL A 123 -16.85 25.85 -27.95
C VAL A 123 -16.32 26.90 -28.93
N LEU A 124 -15.01 27.20 -28.92
CA LEU A 124 -14.40 28.17 -29.83
C LEU A 124 -14.59 27.78 -31.31
N ARG A 125 -14.51 26.49 -31.63
CA ARG A 125 -14.80 25.96 -32.97
C ARG A 125 -16.24 26.25 -33.41
N THR A 126 -17.18 26.48 -32.50
CA THR A 126 -18.57 26.80 -32.89
C THR A 126 -18.86 28.29 -33.00
N VAL A 127 -17.99 29.15 -32.45
CA VAL A 127 -18.08 30.61 -32.61
C VAL A 127 -17.52 31.03 -33.98
N LEU A 128 -18.08 30.51 -35.07
CA LEU A 128 -17.75 30.94 -36.44
C LEU A 128 -18.61 32.15 -36.82
N SER A 129 -17.99 33.12 -37.49
CA SER A 129 -18.73 34.13 -38.25
C SER A 129 -19.30 33.44 -39.49
N ARG A 130 -20.62 33.25 -39.54
CA ARG A 130 -21.33 32.87 -40.78
C ARG A 130 -21.69 34.14 -41.54
N ASP A 131 -21.76 34.05 -42.87
CA ASP A 131 -22.21 35.14 -43.74
C ASP A 131 -23.62 35.67 -43.38
N GLU A 132 -24.39 34.93 -42.57
CA GLU A 132 -25.75 35.26 -42.11
C GLU A 132 -25.83 35.77 -40.65
N GLY A 133 -24.68 35.91 -39.95
CA GLY A 133 -24.60 36.43 -38.59
C GLY A 133 -23.69 35.62 -37.68
N ASP A 134 -23.11 36.29 -36.68
CA ASP A 134 -22.28 35.65 -35.66
C ASP A 134 -23.15 34.77 -34.73
N PHE A 135 -22.93 33.45 -34.75
CA PHE A 135 -23.54 32.54 -33.78
C PHE A 135 -22.62 32.36 -32.56
N VAL A 136 -23.15 32.66 -31.38
CA VAL A 136 -22.46 32.49 -30.09
C VAL A 136 -23.34 31.64 -29.19
N PRO A 137 -22.91 30.43 -28.78
CA PRO A 137 -23.65 29.56 -27.86
C PRO A 137 -23.49 30.07 -26.41
N PRO A 138 -24.48 30.81 -25.84
CA PRO A 138 -24.30 31.55 -24.60
C PRO A 138 -24.18 30.64 -23.38
N LEU A 139 -24.91 29.52 -23.34
CA LEU A 139 -24.79 28.54 -22.25
C LEU A 139 -23.41 27.88 -22.26
N ALA A 140 -22.91 27.53 -23.45
CA ALA A 140 -21.57 26.96 -23.57
C ALA A 140 -20.46 27.96 -23.17
N VAL A 141 -20.60 29.24 -23.53
CA VAL A 141 -19.67 30.29 -23.10
C VAL A 141 -19.73 30.51 -21.58
N PHE A 142 -20.92 30.60 -21.01
CA PHE A 142 -21.11 30.75 -19.56
C PHE A 142 -20.59 29.54 -18.78
N GLY A 143 -20.84 28.31 -19.27
CA GLY A 143 -20.28 27.09 -18.69
C GLY A 143 -18.76 27.11 -18.66
N GLY A 144 -18.12 27.60 -19.73
CA GLY A 144 -16.67 27.78 -19.78
C GLY A 144 -16.17 28.77 -18.72
N LEU A 145 -16.87 29.88 -18.51
CA LEU A 145 -16.56 30.86 -17.47
C LEU A 145 -16.68 30.27 -16.06
N VAL A 146 -17.76 29.54 -15.78
CA VAL A 146 -17.97 28.88 -14.47
C VAL A 146 -16.86 27.86 -14.20
N LEU A 147 -16.53 27.02 -15.19
CA LEU A 147 -15.43 26.06 -15.07
C LEU A 147 -14.07 26.75 -14.89
N ALA A 148 -13.83 27.88 -15.56
CA ALA A 148 -12.62 28.67 -15.37
C ALA A 148 -12.53 29.29 -13.96
N LEU A 149 -13.63 29.77 -13.40
CA LEU A 149 -13.63 30.24 -12.01
C LEU A 149 -13.38 29.10 -11.01
N ALA A 150 -14.02 27.95 -11.23
CA ALA A 150 -13.77 26.75 -10.43
C ALA A 150 -12.32 26.24 -10.55
N SER A 151 -11.65 26.49 -11.68
CA SER A 151 -10.25 26.08 -11.90
C SER A 151 -9.28 26.70 -10.90
N ILE A 152 -9.58 27.92 -10.41
CA ILE A 152 -8.78 28.59 -9.37
C ILE A 152 -8.83 27.77 -8.07
N GLY A 153 -10.03 27.32 -7.68
CA GLY A 153 -10.21 26.46 -6.51
C GLY A 153 -9.48 25.12 -6.66
N VAL A 154 -9.59 24.49 -7.83
CA VAL A 154 -8.87 23.25 -8.15
C VAL A 154 -7.35 23.45 -8.08
N LEU A 155 -6.83 24.59 -8.56
CA LEU A 155 -5.40 24.91 -8.49
C LEU A 155 -4.91 25.10 -7.05
N ILE A 156 -5.64 25.87 -6.23
CA ILE A 156 -5.29 26.09 -4.81
C ILE A 156 -5.31 24.75 -4.06
N PHE A 157 -6.34 23.94 -4.29
CA PHE A 157 -6.44 22.59 -3.73
C PHE A 157 -5.24 21.73 -4.14
N PHE A 158 -4.86 21.75 -5.42
CA PHE A 158 -3.74 20.97 -5.94
C PHE A 158 -2.41 21.33 -5.28
N ILE A 159 -2.13 22.63 -5.10
CA ILE A 159 -0.90 23.10 -4.43
C ILE A 159 -0.85 22.58 -2.99
N HIS A 160 -1.97 22.70 -2.27
CA HIS A 160 -2.08 22.22 -0.90
C HIS A 160 -1.93 20.70 -0.79
N HIS A 161 -2.53 19.97 -1.73
CA HIS A 161 -2.45 18.51 -1.83
C HIS A 161 -1.00 18.05 -2.06
N ILE A 162 -0.31 18.61 -3.05
CA ILE A 162 1.10 18.28 -3.30
C ILE A 162 1.95 18.60 -2.07
N ALA A 163 1.80 19.78 -1.46
CA ALA A 163 2.57 20.16 -0.28
C ALA A 163 2.40 19.18 0.90
N ARG A 164 1.18 18.67 1.13
CA ARG A 164 0.90 17.68 2.19
C ARG A 164 1.37 16.27 1.84
N SER A 165 1.30 15.89 0.57
CA SER A 165 1.70 14.56 0.10
C SER A 165 3.19 14.28 0.28
N ILE A 166 4.03 15.33 0.27
CA ILE A 166 5.49 15.23 0.44
C ILE A 166 5.86 15.00 1.92
N GLN A 167 4.98 15.31 2.87
CA GLN A 167 5.31 15.16 4.29
C GLN A 167 5.53 13.69 4.66
N VAL A 168 6.68 13.41 5.29
CA VAL A 168 7.07 12.07 5.74
C VAL A 168 5.99 11.43 6.61
N SER A 169 5.35 12.22 7.48
CA SER A 169 4.25 11.78 8.33
C SER A 169 3.07 11.22 7.53
N THR A 170 2.68 11.87 6.42
CA THR A 170 1.61 11.41 5.53
C THR A 170 1.99 10.08 4.87
N ILE A 171 3.24 9.99 4.37
CA ILE A 171 3.75 8.78 3.72
C ILE A 171 3.78 7.61 4.72
N LEU A 172 4.36 7.81 5.90
CA LEU A 172 4.42 6.79 6.95
C LEU A 172 3.03 6.35 7.40
N SER A 173 2.09 7.30 7.58
CA SER A 173 0.71 6.99 7.95
C SER A 173 0.02 6.14 6.88
N SER A 174 0.21 6.48 5.60
CA SER A 174 -0.35 5.71 4.48
C SER A 174 0.20 4.29 4.42
N VAL A 175 1.53 4.13 4.45
CA VAL A 175 2.18 2.81 4.44
C VAL A 175 1.78 1.99 5.66
N THR A 176 1.66 2.63 6.83
CA THR A 176 1.20 1.96 8.06
C THR A 176 -0.24 1.46 7.91
N ALA A 177 -1.15 2.29 7.40
CA ALA A 177 -2.54 1.90 7.19
C ALA A 177 -2.69 0.76 6.17
N GLU A 178 -1.96 0.82 5.05
CA GLU A 178 -1.90 -0.27 4.06
C GLU A 178 -1.35 -1.56 4.70
N THR A 179 -0.29 -1.44 5.52
CA THR A 179 0.31 -2.60 6.20
C THR A 179 -0.63 -3.20 7.23
N LEU A 180 -1.31 -2.40 8.04
CA LEU A 180 -2.29 -2.87 9.03
C LEU A 180 -3.49 -3.55 8.36
N THR A 181 -3.93 -3.01 7.22
CA THR A 181 -4.98 -3.63 6.40
C THR A 181 -4.53 -5.00 5.89
N ALA A 182 -3.30 -5.09 5.37
CA ALA A 182 -2.71 -6.37 4.95
C ALA A 182 -2.55 -7.35 6.12
N VAL A 183 -2.11 -6.89 7.30
CA VAL A 183 -2.04 -7.71 8.52
C VAL A 183 -3.41 -8.25 8.89
N GLY A 184 -4.46 -7.44 8.86
CA GLY A 184 -5.83 -7.88 9.16
C GLY A 184 -6.38 -8.91 8.17
N HIS A 185 -6.00 -8.82 6.89
CA HIS A 185 -6.41 -9.78 5.87
C HIS A 185 -5.58 -11.07 5.88
N LEU A 186 -4.28 -10.98 6.15
CA LEU A 186 -3.36 -12.13 6.17
C LEU A 186 -3.45 -12.90 7.49
N PHE A 187 -3.77 -12.21 8.59
CA PHE A 187 -3.90 -12.74 9.95
C PHE A 187 -5.24 -12.30 10.59
N PRO A 188 -6.40 -12.75 10.07
CA PRO A 188 -7.70 -12.42 10.64
C PRO A 188 -7.86 -12.96 12.09
N ASP A 189 -8.69 -12.30 12.89
CA ASP A 189 -8.89 -12.61 14.33
C ASP A 189 -9.47 -14.01 14.57
N GLU A 190 -10.17 -14.56 13.58
CA GLU A 190 -10.82 -15.87 13.61
C GLU A 190 -10.23 -16.79 12.55
N LEU A 191 -8.92 -16.99 12.58
CA LEU A 191 -8.34 -18.23 12.04
C LEU A 191 -8.65 -19.30 13.07
N GLY A 192 -9.62 -20.18 12.78
CA GLY A 192 -10.12 -21.22 13.69
C GLY A 192 -9.04 -21.92 14.53
N ALA A 193 -9.46 -22.49 15.65
CA ALA A 193 -8.61 -22.92 16.78
C ALA A 193 -7.19 -23.38 16.37
N PRO A 194 -6.13 -22.78 16.96
CA PRO A 194 -4.77 -23.20 16.66
C PRO A 194 -4.62 -24.69 16.94
N ILE A 195 -4.10 -25.42 15.96
CA ILE A 195 -3.62 -26.78 16.21
C ILE A 195 -2.51 -26.63 17.24
N SER A 196 -2.73 -27.17 18.43
CA SER A 196 -1.78 -27.06 19.53
C SER A 196 -0.41 -27.55 19.05
N ALA A 197 0.67 -26.90 19.49
CA ALA A 197 2.04 -27.38 19.27
C ALA A 197 2.27 -28.80 19.84
N TYR A 198 1.34 -29.31 20.66
CA TYR A 198 1.30 -30.71 21.10
C TYR A 198 0.67 -31.70 20.08
N ASP A 199 -0.10 -31.23 19.09
CA ASP A 199 -0.62 -32.04 17.97
C ASP A 199 0.36 -32.12 16.79
N THR A 200 1.37 -31.24 16.73
CA THR A 200 2.42 -31.29 15.68
C THR A 200 3.21 -32.60 15.67
N ALA A 201 3.31 -33.26 16.82
CA ALA A 201 3.95 -34.58 16.94
C ALA A 201 2.98 -35.76 16.63
N ALA A 202 1.68 -35.48 16.49
CA ALA A 202 0.63 -36.46 16.28
C ALA A 202 0.10 -36.51 14.83
N VAL A 203 0.51 -35.59 13.95
CA VAL A 203 0.11 -35.66 12.54
C VAL A 203 1.11 -36.50 11.74
N ALA A 204 0.70 -37.72 11.40
CA ALA A 204 1.44 -38.54 10.45
C ALA A 204 1.47 -37.87 9.07
N PRO A 205 2.63 -37.81 8.37
CA PRO A 205 2.61 -37.51 6.94
C PRO A 205 1.72 -38.54 6.23
N PRO A 206 0.91 -38.16 5.23
CA PRO A 206 0.14 -39.13 4.44
C PRO A 206 1.02 -40.29 3.96
N PRO A 207 0.47 -41.52 3.90
CA PRO A 207 1.21 -42.75 3.61
C PRO A 207 2.02 -42.70 2.30
N ASN A 208 1.58 -41.86 1.37
CA ASN A 208 2.11 -41.75 0.02
C ASN A 208 3.24 -40.71 -0.13
N ALA A 209 3.63 -39.99 0.93
CA ALA A 209 4.68 -38.97 0.86
C ALA A 209 6.09 -39.57 1.02
N THR A 210 6.48 -40.49 0.13
CA THR A 210 7.77 -41.20 0.20
C THR A 210 8.93 -40.46 -0.48
N ALA A 211 8.66 -39.51 -1.39
CA ALA A 211 9.68 -38.67 -2.03
C ALA A 211 9.19 -37.23 -2.22
N TRP A 212 10.12 -36.26 -2.13
CA TRP A 212 9.85 -34.84 -2.38
C TRP A 212 10.24 -34.47 -3.81
N HIS A 213 9.27 -33.93 -4.56
CA HIS A 213 9.46 -33.51 -5.94
C HIS A 213 9.37 -31.98 -6.06
N PRO A 214 10.42 -31.28 -6.50
CA PRO A 214 10.43 -29.83 -6.58
C PRO A 214 9.62 -29.31 -7.77
N VAL A 215 8.78 -28.31 -7.53
CA VAL A 215 8.13 -27.51 -8.55
C VAL A 215 8.93 -26.23 -8.75
N LEU A 216 9.68 -26.18 -9.83
CA LEU A 216 10.52 -25.03 -10.16
C LEU A 216 9.68 -23.87 -10.73
N ALA A 217 10.13 -22.63 -10.51
CA ALA A 217 9.58 -21.47 -11.20
C ALA A 217 10.01 -21.49 -12.68
N GLU A 218 9.15 -21.00 -13.59
CA GLU A 218 9.53 -20.83 -15.01
C GLU A 218 10.10 -19.45 -15.32
N ARG A 219 9.86 -18.48 -14.43
CA ARG A 219 10.17 -17.07 -14.61
C ARG A 219 10.83 -16.53 -13.34
N PHE A 220 11.59 -15.45 -13.49
CA PHE A 220 12.13 -14.73 -12.34
C PHE A 220 11.16 -13.64 -11.88
N GLY A 221 11.20 -13.31 -10.59
CA GLY A 221 10.41 -12.24 -10.00
C GLY A 221 10.13 -12.50 -8.53
N TYR A 222 9.29 -11.66 -7.93
CA TYR A 222 8.79 -11.85 -6.58
C TYR A 222 7.49 -12.64 -6.61
N VAL A 223 7.34 -13.59 -5.70
CA VAL A 223 6.06 -14.27 -5.46
C VAL A 223 5.09 -13.25 -4.85
N GLN A 224 4.08 -12.82 -5.60
CA GLN A 224 3.12 -11.81 -5.14
C GLN A 224 1.93 -12.43 -4.41
N SER A 225 1.39 -13.53 -4.93
CA SER A 225 0.20 -14.16 -4.37
C SER A 225 0.24 -15.67 -4.56
N LEU A 226 -0.47 -16.38 -3.68
CA LEU A 226 -0.69 -17.81 -3.76
C LEU A 226 -2.18 -18.10 -3.62
N ASN A 227 -2.72 -18.83 -4.59
CA ASN A 227 -4.07 -19.39 -4.48
C ASN A 227 -4.08 -20.57 -3.51
N SER A 228 -4.17 -20.27 -2.21
CA SER A 228 -4.17 -21.27 -1.13
C SER A 228 -5.32 -22.29 -1.26
N PRO A 229 -6.58 -21.90 -1.54
CA PRO A 229 -7.66 -22.86 -1.77
C PRO A 229 -7.39 -23.81 -2.94
N GLY A 230 -6.82 -23.30 -4.03
CA GLY A 230 -6.41 -24.12 -5.17
C GLY A 230 -5.29 -25.10 -4.80
N LEU A 231 -4.35 -24.68 -3.96
CA LEU A 231 -3.25 -25.53 -3.50
C LEU A 231 -3.75 -26.68 -2.61
N LEU A 232 -4.70 -26.40 -1.70
CA LEU A 232 -5.37 -27.43 -0.90
C LEU A 232 -6.17 -28.39 -1.78
N ALA A 233 -6.89 -27.89 -2.78
CA ALA A 233 -7.66 -28.74 -3.69
C ALA A 233 -6.77 -29.72 -4.45
N ILE A 234 -5.60 -29.27 -4.92
CA ILE A 234 -4.58 -30.13 -5.55
C ILE A 234 -4.03 -31.14 -4.55
N ALA A 235 -3.70 -30.71 -3.32
CA ALA A 235 -3.20 -31.63 -2.29
C ALA A 235 -4.20 -32.75 -1.96
N ARG A 236 -5.51 -32.47 -2.04
CA ARG A 236 -6.58 -33.48 -1.90
C ARG A 236 -6.66 -34.39 -3.12
N GLU A 237 -6.69 -33.82 -4.32
CA GLU A 237 -6.83 -34.55 -5.58
C GLU A 237 -5.73 -35.62 -5.74
N PHE A 238 -4.51 -35.27 -5.35
CA PHE A 238 -3.35 -36.18 -5.43
C PHE A 238 -3.07 -36.94 -4.12
N ASP A 239 -3.88 -36.75 -3.07
CA ASP A 239 -3.63 -37.29 -1.73
C ASP A 239 -2.17 -37.08 -1.26
N CYS A 240 -1.68 -35.85 -1.40
CA CYS A 240 -0.27 -35.50 -1.23
C CYS A 240 -0.04 -34.44 -0.14
N ILE A 241 1.23 -34.17 0.18
CA ILE A 241 1.64 -32.99 0.95
C ILE A 241 2.30 -32.01 0.01
N ILE A 242 1.94 -30.74 0.08
CA ILE A 242 2.67 -29.68 -0.60
C ILE A 242 3.44 -28.85 0.43
N ARG A 243 4.76 -28.80 0.31
CA ARG A 243 5.63 -27.95 1.12
C ARG A 243 6.01 -26.71 0.35
N MET A 244 5.57 -25.55 0.80
CA MET A 244 6.03 -24.29 0.25
C MET A 244 7.51 -24.09 0.59
N THR A 245 8.28 -23.74 -0.43
CA THR A 245 9.71 -23.41 -0.27
C THR A 245 9.92 -21.90 -0.45
N ALA A 246 9.18 -21.28 -1.39
CA ALA A 246 9.22 -19.85 -1.62
C ALA A 246 8.14 -19.11 -0.83
N ASP A 247 8.54 -18.09 -0.06
CA ASP A 247 7.64 -17.21 0.67
C ASP A 247 6.99 -16.17 -0.25
N ILE A 248 5.79 -15.71 0.13
CA ILE A 248 5.24 -14.48 -0.46
C ILE A 248 6.23 -13.32 -0.19
N GLY A 249 6.56 -12.59 -1.25
CA GLY A 249 7.56 -11.53 -1.26
C GLY A 249 9.00 -11.98 -1.47
N GLU A 250 9.26 -13.29 -1.59
CA GLU A 250 10.58 -13.83 -1.93
C GLU A 250 10.85 -13.71 -3.43
N PHE A 251 12.11 -13.45 -3.78
CA PHE A 251 12.55 -13.40 -5.16
C PHE A 251 12.96 -14.80 -5.63
N VAL A 252 12.31 -15.30 -6.67
CA VAL A 252 12.58 -16.59 -7.28
C VAL A 252 13.23 -16.42 -8.65
N THR A 253 14.04 -17.40 -9.04
CA THR A 253 14.65 -17.51 -10.38
C THR A 253 14.08 -18.74 -11.08
N PRO A 254 14.30 -18.94 -12.40
CA PRO A 254 13.82 -20.14 -13.08
C PRO A 254 14.40 -21.47 -12.55
N ALA A 255 15.47 -21.42 -11.75
CA ALA A 255 16.01 -22.58 -11.05
C ALA A 255 15.53 -22.68 -9.58
N GLY A 256 14.77 -21.69 -9.11
CA GLY A 256 14.23 -21.63 -7.76
C GLY A 256 13.01 -22.53 -7.59
N THR A 257 12.94 -23.22 -6.47
CA THR A 257 11.81 -24.07 -6.09
C THR A 257 10.69 -23.23 -5.48
N LEU A 258 9.48 -23.30 -6.04
CA LEU A 258 8.29 -22.66 -5.48
C LEU A 258 7.74 -23.47 -4.31
N CYS A 259 7.59 -24.77 -4.53
CA CYS A 259 7.15 -25.73 -3.54
C CYS A 259 7.67 -27.13 -3.89
N GLU A 260 7.57 -28.05 -2.95
CA GLU A 260 7.89 -29.46 -3.11
C GLU A 260 6.64 -30.30 -2.83
N ILE A 261 6.40 -31.31 -3.64
CA ILE A 261 5.26 -32.21 -3.52
C ILE A 261 5.76 -33.54 -2.95
N GLY A 262 5.20 -33.95 -1.81
CA GLY A 262 5.40 -35.26 -1.22
C GLY A 262 4.45 -36.28 -1.85
N LEU A 263 4.95 -37.10 -2.78
CA LEU A 263 4.20 -38.17 -3.46
C LEU A 263 5.09 -39.40 -3.71
N ALA A 264 4.48 -40.54 -4.01
CA ALA A 264 5.21 -41.79 -4.31
C ALA A 264 5.76 -41.83 -5.74
N SER A 265 5.14 -41.09 -6.67
CA SER A 265 5.54 -41.01 -8.07
C SER A 265 5.59 -39.56 -8.53
N LEU A 266 6.48 -39.26 -9.48
CA LEU A 266 6.57 -37.91 -10.06
C LEU A 266 5.21 -37.51 -10.65
N PRO A 267 4.68 -36.33 -10.28
CA PRO A 267 3.53 -35.75 -10.98
C PRO A 267 3.90 -35.54 -12.47
N ASP A 268 2.92 -35.70 -13.37
CA ASP A 268 3.14 -35.40 -14.79
C ASP A 268 3.43 -33.90 -15.03
N GLY A 269 3.85 -33.56 -16.26
CA GLY A 269 4.16 -32.18 -16.63
C GLY A 269 2.96 -31.24 -16.51
N GLU A 270 1.74 -31.76 -16.68
CA GLU A 270 0.49 -31.01 -16.56
C GLU A 270 0.18 -30.64 -15.10
N SER A 271 0.39 -31.56 -14.17
CA SER A 271 0.24 -31.32 -12.73
C SER A 271 1.21 -30.25 -12.22
N HIS A 272 2.46 -30.29 -12.69
CA HIS A 272 3.42 -29.24 -12.37
C HIS A 272 2.98 -27.87 -12.93
N ALA A 273 2.43 -27.83 -14.15
CA ALA A 273 1.92 -26.60 -14.73
C ALA A 273 0.70 -26.06 -13.97
N ARG A 274 -0.22 -26.94 -13.55
CA ARG A 274 -1.38 -26.58 -12.71
C ARG A 274 -0.94 -25.97 -11.38
N ILE A 275 0.06 -26.55 -10.72
CA ILE A 275 0.57 -26.03 -9.44
C ILE A 275 1.29 -24.70 -9.65
N ARG A 276 2.14 -24.59 -10.67
CA ARG A 276 2.81 -23.31 -11.01
C ARG A 276 1.81 -22.19 -11.26
N ALA A 277 0.70 -22.47 -11.92
CA ALA A 277 -0.34 -21.48 -12.21
C ALA A 277 -1.06 -20.95 -10.95
N LEU A 278 -0.87 -21.58 -9.78
CA LEU A 278 -1.37 -21.08 -8.50
C LEU A 278 -0.46 -20.00 -7.87
N PHE A 279 0.78 -19.88 -8.34
CA PHE A 279 1.73 -18.86 -7.90
C PHE A 279 1.74 -17.69 -8.89
N GLU A 280 1.51 -16.49 -8.39
CA GLU A 280 1.66 -15.28 -9.17
C GLU A 280 3.07 -14.70 -8.96
N ILE A 281 3.85 -14.60 -10.03
CA ILE A 281 5.21 -14.04 -10.02
C ILE A 281 5.24 -12.78 -10.87
N ASP A 282 5.69 -11.67 -10.28
CA ASP A 282 5.86 -10.41 -11.00
C ASP A 282 7.20 -9.74 -10.61
N SER A 283 7.61 -8.74 -11.38
CA SER A 283 8.82 -7.94 -11.18
C SER A 283 8.86 -7.14 -9.86
N THR A 284 7.74 -7.02 -9.14
CA THR A 284 7.60 -6.14 -7.97
C THR A 284 6.83 -6.78 -6.82
N ARG A 285 7.03 -6.33 -5.58
CA ARG A 285 6.22 -6.69 -4.40
C ARG A 285 5.07 -5.70 -4.18
N THR A 286 3.98 -6.18 -3.60
CA THR A 286 2.76 -5.43 -3.22
C THR A 286 2.49 -5.59 -1.72
N ILE A 287 2.01 -4.54 -1.03
CA ILE A 287 1.78 -4.62 0.42
C ILE A 287 0.53 -5.48 0.70
N GLU A 288 -0.45 -5.42 -0.19
CA GLU A 288 -1.76 -6.07 -0.05
C GLU A 288 -1.67 -7.59 0.17
N GLN A 289 -0.59 -8.23 -0.28
CA GLN A 289 -0.35 -9.66 -0.12
C GLN A 289 0.85 -9.96 0.80
N ASP A 290 1.56 -8.93 1.25
CA ASP A 290 2.84 -9.05 1.93
C ASP A 290 3.05 -7.89 2.92
N ALA A 291 2.51 -8.05 4.12
CA ALA A 291 2.68 -7.08 5.20
C ALA A 291 4.16 -6.81 5.53
N ALA A 292 5.05 -7.80 5.32
CA ALA A 292 6.48 -7.62 5.52
C ALA A 292 7.09 -6.64 4.51
N PHE A 293 6.50 -6.46 3.33
CA PHE A 293 6.94 -5.43 2.39
C PHE A 293 6.64 -4.02 2.93
N GLY A 294 5.48 -3.81 3.55
CA GLY A 294 5.14 -2.54 4.20
C GLY A 294 6.08 -2.19 5.35
N ILE A 295 6.36 -3.17 6.23
CA ILE A 295 7.41 -3.06 7.26
C ILE A 295 8.76 -2.67 6.63
N ARG A 296 9.14 -3.34 5.54
CA ARG A 296 10.40 -3.05 4.85
C ARG A 296 10.49 -1.61 4.36
N GLN A 297 9.41 -1.05 3.82
CA GLN A 297 9.39 0.34 3.34
C GLN A 297 9.66 1.32 4.49
N ILE A 298 9.02 1.14 5.65
CA ILE A 298 9.25 2.01 6.82
C ILE A 298 10.68 1.86 7.34
N VAL A 299 11.21 0.64 7.38
CA VAL A 299 12.60 0.38 7.76
C VAL A 299 13.57 1.06 6.79
N ASP A 300 13.32 1.02 5.48
CA ASP A 300 14.17 1.71 4.49
C ASP A 300 14.20 3.23 4.74
N ILE A 301 13.08 3.85 5.10
CA ILE A 301 13.00 5.28 5.46
C ILE A 301 13.80 5.55 6.73
N ALA A 302 13.65 4.71 7.76
CA ALA A 302 14.39 4.84 9.02
C ALA A 302 15.91 4.75 8.82
N LEU A 303 16.36 3.79 8.00
CA LEU A 303 17.78 3.61 7.69
C LEU A 303 18.34 4.78 6.88
N LYS A 304 17.56 5.36 5.97
CA LYS A 304 17.95 6.56 5.25
C LYS A 304 18.10 7.75 6.20
N ALA A 305 17.15 7.93 7.12
CA ALA A 305 17.19 8.97 8.14
C ALA A 305 18.40 8.82 9.07
N LEU A 306 18.74 7.59 9.48
CA LEU A 306 19.90 7.28 10.32
C LEU A 306 21.24 7.24 9.57
N SER A 307 21.24 7.41 8.25
CA SER A 307 22.49 7.35 7.48
C SER A 307 23.39 8.54 7.83
N PRO A 308 24.73 8.39 7.79
CA PRO A 308 25.67 9.46 8.15
C PRO A 308 25.49 10.76 7.38
N GLY A 309 24.96 10.71 6.16
CA GLY A 309 24.73 11.88 5.31
C GLY A 309 23.42 12.64 5.61
N VAL A 310 22.51 12.07 6.40
CA VAL A 310 21.22 12.69 6.77
C VAL A 310 21.14 12.93 8.27
N ASN A 311 21.34 11.87 9.07
CA ASN A 311 21.32 11.90 10.53
C ASN A 311 20.08 12.58 11.15
N ASP A 312 18.90 12.30 10.61
CA ASP A 312 17.62 12.82 11.10
C ASP A 312 16.99 11.88 12.15
N THR A 313 17.31 12.16 13.41
CA THR A 313 16.79 11.43 14.57
C THR A 313 15.27 11.49 14.68
N THR A 314 14.66 12.64 14.39
CA THR A 314 13.21 12.83 14.54
C THR A 314 12.46 11.93 13.56
N THR A 315 12.89 11.89 12.31
CA THR A 315 12.30 11.00 11.30
C THR A 315 12.51 9.53 11.64
N ALA A 316 13.68 9.14 12.15
CA ALA A 316 13.92 7.77 12.58
C ALA A 316 12.99 7.35 13.74
N VAL A 317 12.80 8.22 14.74
CA VAL A 317 11.87 7.99 15.85
C VAL A 317 10.43 7.87 15.36
N MET A 318 10.00 8.73 14.42
CA MET A 318 8.67 8.60 13.80
C MET A 318 8.49 7.25 13.12
N CYS A 319 9.48 6.78 12.34
CA CYS A 319 9.42 5.46 11.71
C CYS A 319 9.27 4.33 12.73
N VAL A 320 10.00 4.41 13.86
CA VAL A 320 9.91 3.42 14.94
C VAL A 320 8.53 3.44 15.61
N HIS A 321 7.90 4.60 15.80
CA HIS A 321 6.52 4.66 16.30
C HIS A 321 5.54 3.95 15.37
N HIS A 322 5.63 4.20 14.07
CA HIS A 322 4.79 3.52 13.07
C HIS A 322 5.03 1.99 13.03
N LEU A 323 6.28 1.55 13.11
CA LEU A 323 6.62 0.13 13.25
C LEU A 323 6.11 -0.47 14.57
N GLY A 324 6.12 0.31 15.65
CA GLY A 324 5.56 -0.07 16.95
C GLY A 324 4.06 -0.36 16.85
N VAL A 325 3.29 0.46 16.15
CA VAL A 325 1.86 0.21 15.90
C VAL A 325 1.64 -1.08 15.11
N ILE A 326 2.47 -1.36 14.10
CA ILE A 326 2.38 -2.61 13.32
C ILE A 326 2.75 -3.81 14.20
N LEU A 327 3.81 -3.70 15.00
CA LEU A 327 4.26 -4.77 15.90
C LEU A 327 3.22 -5.05 17.01
N GLU A 328 2.55 -4.00 17.49
CA GLU A 328 1.43 -4.08 18.42
C GLU A 328 0.26 -4.87 17.83
N ALA A 329 -0.13 -4.54 16.59
CA ALA A 329 -1.16 -5.27 15.87
C ALA A 329 -0.77 -6.75 15.66
N LEU A 330 0.47 -7.02 15.25
CA LEU A 330 0.98 -8.40 15.08
C LEU A 330 1.02 -9.19 16.40
N GLY A 331 1.25 -8.52 17.53
CA GLY A 331 1.28 -9.16 18.86
C GLY A 331 -0.07 -9.77 19.27
N ASP A 332 -1.16 -9.18 18.79
CA ASP A 332 -2.56 -9.55 19.09
C ASP A 332 -3.13 -10.62 18.15
N ARG A 333 -2.47 -10.89 17.02
CA ARG A 333 -2.98 -11.84 16.00
C ARG A 333 -2.43 -13.23 16.18
N ASP A 334 -3.25 -14.24 15.89
CA ASP A 334 -2.73 -15.58 15.64
C ASP A 334 -2.09 -15.63 14.26
N ILE A 335 -0.76 -15.68 14.25
CA ILE A 335 0.02 -15.93 13.04
C ILE A 335 -0.01 -17.46 12.90
N PRO A 336 -0.83 -17.99 11.96
CA PRO A 336 -1.11 -19.42 11.91
C PRO A 336 0.19 -20.18 11.72
N ASP A 337 0.26 -21.32 12.40
CA ASP A 337 1.40 -22.21 12.28
C ASP A 337 1.56 -22.68 10.82
N ARG A 338 2.78 -23.09 10.47
CA ARG A 338 3.15 -23.46 9.09
C ARG A 338 2.36 -24.64 8.52
N LEU A 339 1.48 -25.25 9.29
CA LEU A 339 0.74 -26.47 8.95
C LEU A 339 -0.72 -26.12 8.64
N ARG A 340 -1.17 -26.46 7.44
CA ARG A 340 -2.59 -26.46 7.08
C ARG A 340 -3.07 -27.91 7.07
N THR A 341 -3.96 -28.21 8.00
CA THR A 341 -4.62 -29.52 8.09
C THR A 341 -6.04 -29.45 7.59
N GLU A 342 -6.54 -30.59 7.14
CA GLU A 342 -7.95 -30.83 6.88
C GLU A 342 -8.30 -32.24 7.31
N ASP A 343 -9.43 -32.38 8.01
CA ASP A 343 -9.87 -33.65 8.61
C ASP A 343 -8.78 -34.34 9.46
N GLY A 344 -7.92 -33.55 10.11
CA GLY A 344 -6.80 -34.03 10.93
C GLY A 344 -5.54 -34.45 10.16
N VAL A 345 -5.51 -34.31 8.83
CA VAL A 345 -4.34 -34.67 7.98
C VAL A 345 -3.65 -33.40 7.48
N VAL A 346 -2.31 -33.33 7.60
CA VAL A 346 -1.50 -32.24 7.02
C VAL A 346 -1.51 -32.35 5.50
N ARG A 347 -1.96 -31.28 4.83
CA ARG A 347 -2.01 -31.19 3.36
C ARG A 347 -1.05 -30.15 2.80
N VAL A 348 -0.83 -29.04 3.51
CA VAL A 348 0.09 -27.99 3.08
C VAL A 348 1.01 -27.57 4.24
N LEU A 349 2.32 -27.57 3.99
CA LEU A 349 3.32 -26.92 4.83
C LEU A 349 3.56 -25.52 4.24
N ALA A 350 2.79 -24.55 4.72
CA ALA A 350 2.91 -23.16 4.31
C ALA A 350 4.19 -22.54 4.89
N SER A 351 4.86 -21.74 4.08
CA SER A 351 5.98 -20.93 4.51
C SER A 351 5.41 -19.55 4.92
N GLY A 352 5.22 -19.41 6.23
CA GLY A 352 4.74 -18.18 6.86
C GLY A 352 5.87 -17.51 7.65
N ARG A 353 5.93 -16.17 7.60
CA ARG A 353 6.84 -15.40 8.45
C ARG A 353 6.35 -15.48 9.90
N SER A 354 7.17 -16.03 10.78
CA SER A 354 6.89 -16.06 12.21
C SER A 354 6.87 -14.64 12.79
N PHE A 355 6.23 -14.47 13.95
CA PHE A 355 6.33 -13.23 14.73
C PHE A 355 7.79 -12.81 14.92
N ASP A 356 8.68 -13.77 15.19
CA ASP A 356 10.13 -13.53 15.36
C ASP A 356 10.77 -12.89 14.13
N ALA A 357 10.45 -13.39 12.94
CA ALA A 357 10.96 -12.83 11.69
C ALA A 357 10.43 -11.41 11.42
N LEU A 358 9.14 -11.15 11.69
CA LEU A 358 8.54 -9.83 11.51
C LEU A 358 9.07 -8.82 12.53
N ALA A 359 9.18 -9.21 13.80
CA ALA A 359 9.76 -8.39 14.86
C ALA A 359 11.23 -8.06 14.57
N GLY A 360 12.02 -9.06 14.15
CA GLY A 360 13.39 -8.86 13.69
C GLY A 360 13.49 -7.88 12.53
N GLN A 361 12.56 -7.98 11.56
CA GLN A 361 12.52 -7.04 10.44
C GLN A 361 12.20 -5.60 10.88
N CYS A 362 11.29 -5.40 11.83
CA CYS A 362 10.98 -4.09 12.40
C CYS A 362 12.19 -3.49 13.15
N LEU A 363 12.92 -4.30 13.91
CA LEU A 363 13.81 -3.80 14.96
C LEU A 363 15.31 -3.91 14.65
N ASP A 364 15.77 -4.99 14.02
CA ASP A 364 17.21 -5.35 14.03
C ASP A 364 18.09 -4.39 13.24
N GLN A 365 17.65 -3.96 12.05
CA GLN A 365 18.44 -3.03 11.23
C GLN A 365 18.45 -1.63 11.84
N ILE A 366 17.30 -1.15 12.32
CA ILE A 366 17.21 0.18 12.96
C ILE A 366 18.06 0.20 14.24
N ARG A 367 17.99 -0.85 15.06
CA ARG A 367 18.87 -1.01 16.24
C ARG A 367 20.34 -0.88 15.83
N ARG A 368 20.81 -1.66 14.85
CA ARG A 368 22.21 -1.60 14.41
C ARG A 368 22.65 -0.22 13.92
N CYS A 369 21.73 0.57 13.38
CA CYS A 369 21.99 1.92 12.89
C CYS A 369 21.75 3.02 13.95
N SER A 370 21.23 2.68 15.14
CA SER A 370 20.96 3.65 16.20
C SER A 370 22.15 3.86 17.16
N THR A 371 23.36 3.42 16.78
CA THR A 371 24.59 3.58 17.57
C THR A 371 24.78 5.05 17.98
N GLY A 372 24.94 5.30 19.28
CA GLY A 372 25.10 6.67 19.80
C GLY A 372 23.83 7.53 19.81
N ASN A 373 22.66 6.98 19.50
CA ASN A 373 21.39 7.71 19.44
C ASN A 373 20.40 7.22 20.52
N PRO A 374 20.39 7.82 21.73
CA PRO A 374 19.54 7.34 22.83
C PRO A 374 18.05 7.52 22.54
N ALA A 375 17.65 8.54 21.78
CA ALA A 375 16.25 8.79 21.44
C ALA A 375 15.65 7.64 20.61
N VAL A 376 16.39 7.13 19.62
CA VAL A 376 15.94 6.01 18.78
C VAL A 376 15.93 4.71 19.58
N MET A 377 16.90 4.48 20.46
CA MET A 377 16.91 3.31 21.35
C MET A 377 15.71 3.31 22.29
N CYS A 378 15.37 4.46 22.89
CA CYS A 378 14.17 4.63 23.71
C CYS A 378 12.89 4.36 22.90
N ALA A 379 12.80 4.87 21.67
CA ALA A 379 11.67 4.61 20.79
C ALA A 379 11.52 3.10 20.48
N LEU A 380 12.63 2.38 20.23
CA LEU A 380 12.61 0.93 20.00
C LEU A 380 12.12 0.16 21.23
N LEU A 381 12.58 0.54 22.42
CA LEU A 381 12.11 -0.07 23.67
C LEU A 381 10.62 0.18 23.91
N ASN A 382 10.14 1.39 23.64
CA ASN A 382 8.70 1.72 23.74
C ASN A 382 7.87 0.89 22.76
N ALA A 383 8.34 0.70 21.53
CA ALA A 383 7.67 -0.15 20.53
C ALA A 383 7.62 -1.63 21.00
N VAL A 384 8.71 -2.14 21.58
CA VAL A 384 8.76 -3.49 22.15
C VAL A 384 7.82 -3.64 23.34
N SER A 385 7.81 -2.68 24.27
CA SER A 385 6.90 -2.64 25.43
C SER A 385 5.44 -2.60 24.98
N ALA A 386 5.10 -1.79 23.97
CA ALA A 386 3.73 -1.72 23.41
C ALA A 386 3.27 -3.07 22.84
N ALA A 387 4.11 -3.74 22.03
CA ALA A 387 3.81 -5.07 21.53
C ALA A 387 3.71 -6.11 22.65
N GLY A 388 4.56 -6.01 23.67
CA GLY A 388 4.53 -6.87 24.86
C GLY A 388 3.23 -6.78 25.64
N ARG A 389 2.57 -5.61 25.68
CA ARG A 389 1.25 -5.44 26.31
C ARG A 389 0.10 -6.11 25.55
N ARG A 390 0.28 -6.43 24.26
CA ARG A 390 -0.76 -7.07 23.44
C ARG A 390 -0.63 -8.58 23.33
N THR A 391 0.50 -9.15 23.73
CA THR A 391 0.75 -10.58 23.55
C THR A 391 0.97 -11.31 24.87
N SER A 392 0.27 -12.43 25.02
CA SER A 392 0.41 -13.36 26.14
C SER A 392 1.23 -14.61 25.78
N ASP A 393 1.56 -14.80 24.51
CA ASP A 393 2.33 -15.94 24.02
C ASP A 393 3.77 -15.90 24.59
N PRO A 394 4.19 -16.92 25.38
CA PRO A 394 5.53 -16.97 25.94
C PRO A 394 6.65 -17.01 24.90
N ALA A 395 6.41 -17.53 23.69
CA ALA A 395 7.40 -17.51 22.61
C ALA A 395 7.62 -16.09 22.09
N ARG A 396 6.53 -15.35 21.84
CA ARG A 396 6.62 -13.94 21.39
C ARG A 396 7.21 -13.03 22.45
N ARG A 397 6.84 -13.21 23.71
CA ARG A 397 7.44 -12.46 24.83
C ARG A 397 8.94 -12.71 24.94
N ARG A 398 9.40 -13.95 24.78
CA ARG A 398 10.85 -14.27 24.69
C ARG A 398 11.54 -13.58 23.52
N THR A 399 10.92 -13.55 22.33
CA THR A 399 11.43 -12.78 21.18
C THR A 399 11.58 -11.31 21.53
N LEU A 400 10.57 -10.69 22.14
CA LEU A 400 10.60 -9.29 22.55
C LEU A 400 11.69 -9.03 23.60
N SER A 401 11.81 -9.89 24.62
CA SER A 401 12.86 -9.79 25.66
C SER A 401 14.27 -9.89 25.05
N ARG A 402 14.47 -10.73 24.04
CA ARG A 402 15.74 -10.79 23.29
C ARG A 402 16.07 -9.47 22.60
N HIS A 403 15.07 -8.78 22.04
CA HIS A 403 15.26 -7.45 21.47
C HIS A 403 15.58 -6.40 22.53
N VAL A 404 14.90 -6.41 23.70
CA VAL A 404 15.24 -5.52 24.84
C VAL A 404 16.70 -5.69 25.23
N GLY A 405 17.15 -6.94 25.45
CA GLY A 405 18.53 -7.24 25.80
C GLY A 405 19.52 -6.73 24.75
N SER A 406 19.22 -6.96 23.46
CA SER A 406 20.07 -6.51 22.37
C SER A 406 20.17 -4.98 22.27
N ILE A 407 19.08 -4.25 22.55
CA ILE A 407 19.07 -2.78 22.58
C ILE A 407 19.87 -2.26 23.78
N ALA A 408 19.69 -2.86 24.96
CA ALA A 408 20.42 -2.50 26.17
C ALA A 408 21.94 -2.74 26.00
N SER A 409 22.34 -3.86 25.40
CA SER A 409 23.75 -4.14 25.10
C SER A 409 24.35 -3.11 24.14
N LEU A 410 23.60 -2.68 23.11
CA LEU A 410 24.06 -1.65 22.18
C LEU A 410 24.19 -0.28 22.88
N ALA A 411 23.23 0.07 23.73
CA ALA A 411 23.28 1.31 24.51
C ALA A 411 24.55 1.36 25.36
N GLN A 412 24.85 0.26 26.08
CA GLN A 412 26.05 0.13 26.90
C GLN A 412 27.35 0.23 26.08
N ALA A 413 27.36 -0.30 24.86
CA ALA A 413 28.53 -0.31 24.00
C ALA A 413 28.77 1.03 23.26
N SER A 414 27.75 1.89 23.13
CA SER A 414 27.81 3.06 22.25
C SER A 414 27.51 4.41 22.91
N LEU A 415 26.90 4.45 24.09
CA LEU A 415 26.67 5.69 24.83
C LEU A 415 27.75 5.86 25.90
N SER A 416 28.55 6.91 25.78
CA SER A 416 29.66 7.21 26.71
C SER A 416 29.24 8.03 27.92
N TRP A 417 28.12 8.74 27.85
CA TRP A 417 27.64 9.64 28.91
C TRP A 417 26.55 8.96 29.73
N ASP A 418 26.70 8.95 31.05
CA ASP A 418 25.73 8.32 31.96
C ASP A 418 24.34 8.97 31.89
N GLU A 419 24.26 10.27 31.59
CA GLU A 419 22.99 10.99 31.42
C GLU A 419 22.19 10.50 30.21
N ASP A 420 22.86 10.04 29.14
CA ASP A 420 22.21 9.45 27.97
C ASP A 420 21.90 7.96 28.18
N LEU A 421 22.79 7.25 28.87
CA LEU A 421 22.69 5.81 29.11
C LEU A 421 21.63 5.45 30.16
N GLY A 422 21.52 6.27 31.22
CA GLY A 422 20.61 6.06 32.35
C GLY A 422 19.14 5.89 31.92
N PRO A 423 18.57 6.81 31.12
CA PRO A 423 17.20 6.69 30.61
C PRO A 423 16.95 5.42 29.79
N VAL A 424 17.88 5.07 28.89
CA VAL A 424 17.77 3.86 28.05
C VAL A 424 17.82 2.60 28.92
N ARG A 425 18.75 2.54 29.87
CA ARG A 425 18.88 1.40 30.80
C ARG A 425 17.64 1.23 31.67
N SER A 426 17.15 2.32 32.27
CA SER A 426 15.94 2.31 33.09
C SER A 426 14.71 1.84 32.29
N LEU A 427 14.56 2.31 31.06
CA LEU A 427 13.47 1.86 30.19
C LEU A 427 13.61 0.39 29.79
N ALA A 428 14.83 -0.08 29.50
CA ALA A 428 15.10 -1.47 29.19
C ALA A 428 14.76 -2.40 30.36
N SER A 429 15.19 -2.05 31.58
CA SER A 429 14.85 -2.81 32.80
C SER A 429 13.34 -2.89 33.02
N ARG A 430 12.63 -1.76 32.96
CA ARG A 430 11.16 -1.74 33.08
C ARG A 430 10.48 -2.60 32.02
N THR A 431 10.93 -2.51 30.77
CA THR A 431 10.35 -3.30 29.67
C THR A 431 10.61 -4.80 29.86
N ALA A 432 11.79 -5.18 30.36
CA ALA A 432 12.09 -6.57 30.68
C ALA A 432 11.21 -7.10 31.82
N GLU A 433 11.06 -6.34 32.90
CA GLU A 433 10.16 -6.67 34.01
C GLU A 433 8.71 -6.81 33.55
N GLU A 434 8.23 -5.90 32.70
CA GLU A 434 6.90 -5.96 32.08
C GLU A 434 6.70 -7.22 31.22
N LEU A 435 7.74 -7.68 30.53
CA LEU A 435 7.71 -8.87 29.68
C LEU A 435 7.81 -10.18 30.49
N ASP A 436 8.48 -10.15 31.64
CA ASP A 436 8.58 -11.30 32.56
C ASP A 436 7.36 -11.42 33.48
N ALA A 437 6.63 -10.32 33.72
CA ALA A 437 5.43 -10.32 34.54
C ALA A 437 4.29 -11.16 33.91
N PRO A 438 3.48 -11.87 34.73
CA PRO A 438 2.27 -12.53 34.24
C PRO A 438 1.28 -11.51 33.71
N VAL A 439 0.68 -11.80 32.54
CA VAL A 439 -0.18 -10.86 31.81
C VAL A 439 -1.38 -10.44 32.67
N PRO A 440 -1.65 -9.13 32.82
CA PRO A 440 -2.79 -8.66 33.62
C PRO A 440 -4.13 -9.16 33.06
N TYR A 441 -5.00 -9.61 33.98
CA TYR A 441 -6.30 -10.27 33.76
C TYR A 441 -7.23 -9.58 32.73
N HIS A 442 -7.10 -8.27 32.51
CA HIS A 442 -7.92 -7.52 31.55
C HIS A 442 -7.68 -7.87 30.07
N ALA A 443 -6.54 -8.47 29.71
CA ALA A 443 -6.29 -8.99 28.36
C ALA A 443 -6.94 -10.37 28.13
N GLN A 444 -7.18 -11.15 29.18
CA GLN A 444 -7.85 -12.46 29.10
C GLN A 444 -9.35 -12.35 28.82
N ALA A 445 -9.99 -11.24 29.21
CA ALA A 445 -11.44 -11.03 29.07
C ALA A 445 -11.93 -10.86 27.61
N ARG A 446 -11.04 -10.77 26.61
CA ARG A 446 -11.42 -10.83 25.18
C ARG A 446 -11.25 -12.21 24.54
N LEU A 447 -10.50 -13.12 25.17
CA LEU A 447 -10.29 -14.49 24.68
C LEU A 447 -11.34 -15.48 25.19
N VAL A 448 -12.16 -15.09 26.17
CA VAL A 448 -13.29 -15.89 26.67
C VAL A 448 -14.58 -15.09 26.48
N ARG A 449 -15.15 -15.12 25.28
CA ARG A 449 -16.60 -14.93 25.11
C ARG A 449 -17.25 -16.31 24.97
N PRO A 450 -18.42 -16.51 25.60
CA PRO A 450 -18.99 -17.84 25.74
C PRO A 450 -19.41 -18.36 24.36
N ALA A 451 -18.92 -19.56 24.05
CA ALA A 451 -19.69 -20.50 23.26
C ALA A 451 -21.09 -20.62 23.90
N ASP A 452 -22.09 -20.75 23.06
CA ASP A 452 -23.50 -21.00 23.39
C ASP A 452 -24.31 -19.81 23.91
N ARG A 453 -25.14 -19.28 23.00
CA ARG A 453 -26.57 -19.07 23.27
C ARG A 453 -27.35 -19.03 21.94
N VAL A 454 -27.92 -20.22 21.64
CA VAL A 454 -29.14 -20.57 20.88
C VAL A 454 -29.36 -19.93 19.51
#